data_AF-A0A523YGB9-F1
#
_entry.id   AF-A0A523YGB9-F1
#
_cell.length_a   1.000
_cell.length_b   1.000
_cell.length_c   1.000
_cell.angle_alpha   90.00
_cell.angle_beta   90.00
_cell.angle_gamma   90.00
#
_symmetry.space_group_name_H-M   'P 1'
#
loop_
_entity.id
_entity.type
_entity.pdbx_description
1 polymer ?
#
loop_
_entity_poly.entity_id
_entity_poly.type
_entity_poly.pdbx_seq_one_letter_code
_entity_poly.pdbx_strand_id
1 'polypeptide(L)'
;MPPCPRCGDRLNVMKYGKHNSPTVGKLQQYYCKPCNYEFMLFPGLPPRTDVQQCPECHRRDGVSKHGRIHPKSHEGSYQRFYCRFCNRWFQRYPEEWEESKPPCPHCDGRHVRANGKYILKSGRLSLKYVCHNCEKHFSVHGI
;
A
#
# COMPACT_ATOMS: atom_id res chain seq x y z
N MET A 1 -7.97 -22.02 -2.70
CA MET A 1 -6.92 -21.21 -3.35
C MET A 1 -6.60 -19.96 -2.53
N PRO A 2 -5.34 -19.47 -2.56
CA PRO A 2 -4.96 -18.21 -1.93
C PRO A 2 -5.63 -17.01 -2.63
N PRO A 3 -5.93 -15.92 -1.91
CA PRO A 3 -6.46 -14.70 -2.53
C PRO A 3 -5.43 -14.07 -3.45
N CYS A 4 -5.89 -13.56 -4.60
CA CYS A 4 -5.06 -12.77 -5.49
C CYS A 4 -4.57 -11.54 -4.72
N PRO A 5 -3.26 -11.30 -4.64
CA PRO A 5 -2.74 -10.17 -3.87
C PRO A 5 -3.14 -8.82 -4.46
N ARG A 6 -3.51 -8.75 -5.75
CA ARG A 6 -3.88 -7.51 -6.46
C ARG A 6 -5.35 -7.13 -6.30
N CYS A 7 -6.24 -8.12 -6.35
CA CYS A 7 -7.69 -7.89 -6.42
C CYS A 7 -8.49 -8.65 -5.35
N GLY A 8 -7.83 -9.43 -4.49
CA GLY A 8 -8.47 -10.19 -3.41
C GLY A 8 -9.23 -11.44 -3.85
N ASP A 9 -9.53 -11.59 -5.14
CA ASP A 9 -10.30 -12.70 -5.69
C ASP A 9 -9.63 -14.06 -5.39
N ARG A 10 -10.43 -15.03 -4.91
CA ARG A 10 -10.00 -16.39 -4.56
C ARG A 10 -10.53 -17.43 -5.55
N LEU A 11 -11.64 -17.15 -6.23
CA LEU A 11 -12.38 -18.07 -7.08
C LEU A 11 -11.71 -18.21 -8.44
N ASN A 12 -11.16 -17.11 -8.95
CA ASN A 12 -10.54 -17.06 -10.27
C ASN A 12 -9.01 -17.21 -10.24
N VAL A 13 -8.47 -17.68 -9.11
CA VAL A 13 -7.04 -17.98 -8.94
C VAL A 13 -6.82 -19.46 -9.24
N MET A 14 -5.88 -19.76 -10.14
CA MET A 14 -5.50 -21.11 -10.53
C MET A 14 -4.06 -21.41 -10.15
N LYS A 15 -3.81 -22.64 -9.76
CA LYS A 15 -2.46 -23.18 -9.50
C LYS A 15 -1.91 -23.69 -10.83
N TYR A 16 -0.74 -23.22 -11.28
CA TYR A 16 -0.25 -23.55 -12.63
C TYR A 16 1.22 -23.98 -12.73
N GLY A 17 2.04 -23.86 -11.67
CA GLY A 17 3.45 -24.24 -11.78
C GLY A 17 4.20 -24.30 -10.45
N LYS A 18 5.45 -24.78 -10.45
CA LYS A 18 6.34 -24.75 -9.29
C LYS A 18 7.65 -24.07 -9.67
N HIS A 19 8.20 -23.28 -8.75
CA HIS A 19 9.47 -22.60 -8.94
C HIS A 19 10.43 -22.96 -7.81
N ASN A 20 11.66 -23.37 -8.14
CA ASN A 20 12.70 -23.60 -7.14
C ASN A 20 13.48 -22.31 -6.93
N SER A 21 13.29 -21.67 -5.79
CA SER A 21 14.14 -20.55 -5.39
C SER A 21 15.36 -21.05 -4.62
N PRO A 22 16.58 -20.60 -4.96
CA PRO A 22 17.79 -20.99 -4.24
C PRO A 22 17.82 -20.46 -2.79
N THR A 23 17.05 -19.42 -2.48
CA THR A 23 17.07 -18.76 -1.16
C THR A 23 15.98 -19.29 -0.24
N VAL A 24 14.85 -19.71 -0.80
CA VAL A 24 13.65 -20.04 -0.01
C VAL A 24 13.05 -21.40 -0.36
N GLY A 25 13.64 -22.15 -1.30
CA GLY A 25 13.20 -23.48 -1.67
C GLY A 25 12.01 -23.50 -2.64
N LYS A 26 11.15 -24.52 -2.51
CA LYS A 26 10.04 -24.79 -3.45
C LYS A 26 8.88 -23.81 -3.25
N LEU A 27 8.66 -22.96 -4.24
CA LEU A 27 7.53 -22.04 -4.36
C LEU A 27 6.45 -22.62 -5.28
N GLN A 28 5.19 -22.36 -4.94
CA GLN A 28 4.02 -22.68 -5.75
C GLN A 28 3.58 -21.43 -6.51
N GLN A 29 3.45 -21.54 -7.84
CA GLN A 29 2.96 -20.47 -8.71
C GLN A 29 1.43 -20.52 -8.86
N TYR A 30 0.84 -19.32 -8.88
CA TYR A 30 -0.59 -19.06 -9.02
C TYR A 30 -0.84 -17.95 -10.03
N TYR A 31 -1.90 -18.10 -10.81
CA TYR A 31 -2.33 -17.16 -11.83
C TYR A 31 -3.76 -16.70 -11.54
N CYS A 32 -3.99 -15.40 -11.53
CA CYS A 32 -5.32 -14.80 -11.37
C CYS A 32 -5.84 -14.33 -12.73
N LYS A 33 -6.93 -14.94 -13.21
CA LYS A 33 -7.58 -14.61 -14.49
C LYS A 33 -8.03 -13.15 -14.57
N PRO A 34 -8.89 -12.63 -13.66
CA PRO A 34 -9.45 -11.28 -13.82
C PRO A 34 -8.40 -10.17 -13.82
N CYS A 35 -7.26 -10.43 -13.20
CA CYS A 35 -6.23 -9.42 -12.94
C CYS A 35 -4.97 -9.68 -13.80
N ASN A 36 -5.02 -10.72 -14.65
CA ASN A 36 -3.93 -11.29 -15.45
C ASN A 36 -2.59 -11.29 -14.68
N TYR A 37 -2.63 -11.74 -13.42
CA TYR A 37 -1.54 -11.55 -12.47
C TYR A 37 -0.99 -12.86 -11.95
N GLU A 38 0.32 -13.03 -12.07
CA GLU A 38 1.07 -14.19 -11.60
C GLU A 38 1.74 -13.90 -10.26
N PHE A 39 1.64 -14.84 -9.32
CA PHE A 39 2.27 -14.73 -8.00
C PHE A 39 2.71 -16.09 -7.46
N MET A 40 3.65 -16.05 -6.51
CA MET A 40 4.23 -17.24 -5.89
C MET A 40 3.96 -17.24 -4.39
N LEU A 41 3.66 -18.42 -3.84
CA LEU A 41 3.53 -18.64 -2.40
C LEU A 41 4.26 -19.91 -1.97
N PHE A 42 4.65 -19.94 -0.70
CA PHE A 42 5.09 -21.17 -0.07
C PHE A 42 3.88 -22.08 0.18
N PRO A 43 3.90 -23.35 -0.27
CA PRO A 43 2.78 -24.27 -0.05
C PRO A 43 2.45 -24.48 1.43
N GLY A 44 3.43 -24.32 2.33
CA GLY A 44 3.31 -24.61 3.76
C GLY A 44 3.34 -23.38 4.68
N LEU A 45 3.49 -22.16 4.15
CA LEU A 45 3.40 -20.95 4.97
C LEU A 45 2.12 -20.19 4.61
N PRO A 46 1.37 -19.72 5.62
CA PRO A 46 0.22 -18.85 5.36
C PRO A 46 0.68 -17.62 4.56
N PRO A 47 -0.23 -17.00 3.77
CA PRO A 47 0.07 -15.73 3.13
C PRO A 47 0.61 -14.75 4.17
N ARG A 48 1.69 -14.04 3.86
CA ARG A 48 2.22 -12.98 4.71
C ARG A 48 1.21 -11.85 4.80
N THR A 49 0.34 -11.90 5.80
CA THR A 49 -0.63 -10.85 6.15
C THR A 49 0.02 -9.74 6.97
N ASP A 50 1.19 -10.00 7.54
CA ASP A 50 2.00 -9.04 8.29
C ASP A 50 2.64 -7.96 7.42
N VAL A 51 2.66 -8.16 6.10
CA VAL A 51 3.34 -7.29 5.14
C VAL A 51 2.39 -6.71 4.10
N GLN A 52 2.51 -5.39 3.91
CA GLN A 52 1.75 -4.68 2.89
C GLN A 52 2.31 -4.98 1.49
N GLN A 53 1.42 -5.06 0.50
CA GLN A 53 1.80 -5.15 -0.90
C GLN A 53 2.54 -3.88 -1.33
N CYS A 54 3.63 -4.04 -2.07
CA CYS A 54 4.33 -2.89 -2.65
C CYS A 54 3.38 -2.13 -3.61
N PRO A 55 3.19 -0.82 -3.47
CA PRO A 55 2.29 -0.06 -4.35
C PRO A 55 2.80 0.03 -5.79
N GLU A 56 4.11 -0.14 -6.01
CA GLU A 56 4.76 0.00 -7.32
C GLU A 56 4.73 -1.30 -8.12
N CYS A 57 5.30 -2.39 -7.58
CA CYS A 57 5.38 -3.67 -8.28
C CYS A 57 4.26 -4.66 -7.91
N HIS A 58 3.38 -4.29 -6.97
CA HIS A 58 2.32 -5.15 -6.46
C HIS A 58 2.80 -6.50 -5.87
N ARG A 59 4.09 -6.67 -5.61
CA ARG A 59 4.63 -7.88 -4.98
C ARG A 59 4.63 -7.76 -3.46
N ARG A 60 4.39 -8.88 -2.77
CA ARG A 60 4.50 -9.01 -1.30
C ARG A 60 5.72 -9.81 -0.87
N ASP A 61 6.16 -10.75 -1.70
CA ASP A 61 7.22 -11.70 -1.40
C ASP A 61 8.60 -11.05 -1.27
N GLY A 62 8.82 -9.91 -1.93
CA GLY A 62 10.03 -9.11 -1.80
C GLY A 62 9.91 -7.94 -0.82
N VAL A 63 8.84 -7.89 -0.02
CA VAL A 63 8.62 -6.80 0.93
C VAL A 63 9.01 -7.23 2.34
N SER A 64 9.79 -6.38 3.01
CA SER A 64 10.17 -6.51 4.41
C SER A 64 9.52 -5.41 5.23
N LYS A 65 8.93 -5.77 6.39
CA LYS A 65 8.42 -4.83 7.38
C LYS A 65 9.59 -4.31 8.22
N HIS A 66 9.70 -2.99 8.33
CA HIS A 66 10.68 -2.29 9.17
C HIS A 66 9.94 -1.45 10.21
N GLY A 67 10.57 -1.18 11.36
CA GLY A 67 9.95 -0.57 12.55
C GLY A 67 9.01 0.63 12.30
N ARG A 68 8.17 0.90 13.30
CA ARG A 68 7.27 2.05 13.29
C ARG A 68 8.07 3.34 13.49
N ILE A 69 7.72 4.38 12.75
CA ILE A 69 8.26 5.73 12.94
C ILE A 69 7.16 6.63 13.48
N HIS A 70 7.49 7.39 14.51
CA HIS A 70 6.71 8.53 15.00
C HIS A 70 7.36 9.82 14.47
N PRO A 71 6.89 10.38 13.35
CA PRO A 71 7.38 11.66 12.86
C PRO A 71 7.00 12.79 13.81
N LYS A 72 7.94 13.70 14.13
CA LYS A 72 7.65 14.90 14.94
C LYS A 72 6.61 15.84 14.31
N SER A 73 6.41 15.76 12.99
CA SER A 73 5.54 16.64 12.22
C SER A 73 4.09 16.16 12.11
N HIS A 74 3.77 14.96 12.60
CA HIS A 74 2.45 14.37 12.44
C HIS A 74 2.05 13.55 13.68
N GLU A 75 0.76 13.59 14.01
CA GLU A 75 0.19 12.86 15.14
C GLU A 75 -0.19 11.45 14.65
N GLY A 76 0.68 10.48 14.92
CA GLY A 76 0.49 9.08 14.54
C GLY A 76 1.82 8.37 14.25
N SER A 77 1.85 7.03 14.40
CA SER A 77 2.95 6.22 13.87
C SER A 77 2.60 5.61 12.52
N TYR A 78 3.57 5.58 11.61
CA TYR A 78 3.47 4.81 10.38
C TYR A 78 4.44 3.63 10.40
N GLN A 79 4.05 2.53 9.77
CA GLN A 79 4.90 1.36 9.58
C GLN A 79 5.69 1.51 8.28
N ARG A 80 7.01 1.29 8.32
CA ARG A 80 7.84 1.29 7.10
C ARG A 80 7.95 -0.09 6.49
N PHE A 81 8.08 -0.11 5.17
CA PHE A 81 8.31 -1.30 4.38
C PHE A 81 9.40 -1.03 3.36
N TYR A 82 10.19 -2.06 3.05
CA TYR A 82 11.19 -2.02 1.99
C TYR A 82 10.85 -3.07 0.95
N CYS A 83 10.78 -2.69 -0.33
CA CYS A 83 10.62 -3.61 -1.43
C CYS A 83 11.97 -3.86 -2.12
N ARG A 84 12.45 -5.10 -2.09
CA ARG A 84 13.70 -5.50 -2.76
C ARG A 84 13.61 -5.49 -4.29
N PHE A 85 12.43 -5.70 -4.87
CA PHE A 85 12.26 -5.68 -6.33
C PHE A 85 12.28 -4.26 -6.90
N CYS A 86 11.70 -3.30 -6.17
CA CYS A 86 11.72 -1.90 -6.59
C CYS A 86 12.92 -1.12 -6.02
N ASN A 87 13.69 -1.71 -5.09
CA ASN A 87 14.68 -1.01 -4.27
C ASN A 87 14.14 0.30 -3.66
N ARG A 88 12.88 0.26 -3.18
CA ARG A 88 12.16 1.44 -2.68
C ARG A 88 11.56 1.20 -1.30
N TRP A 89 11.56 2.27 -0.52
CA TRP A 89 10.85 2.35 0.75
C TRP A 89 9.41 2.84 0.52
N PHE A 90 8.47 2.29 1.27
CA PHE A 90 7.11 2.77 1.34
C PHE A 90 6.56 2.66 2.76
N GLN A 91 5.43 3.30 3.02
CA GLN A 91 4.87 3.42 4.36
C GLN A 91 3.37 3.11 4.37
N ARG A 92 2.91 2.49 5.47
CA ARG A 92 1.50 2.29 5.75
C ARG A 92 1.10 3.16 6.94
N TYR A 93 0.06 3.94 6.74
CA TYR A 93 -0.60 4.68 7.79
C TYR A 93 -1.65 3.79 8.48
N PRO A 94 -2.00 4.04 9.75
CA PRO A 94 -3.14 3.38 10.41
C PRO A 94 -4.43 3.60 9.59
N GLU A 95 -5.35 2.63 9.60
CA GLU A 95 -6.62 2.68 8.85
C GLU A 95 -7.46 3.93 9.20
N GLU A 96 -7.44 4.36 10.47
CA GLU A 96 -8.07 5.60 10.94
C GLU A 96 -7.58 6.86 10.21
N TRP A 97 -6.37 6.85 9.64
CA TRP A 97 -5.82 7.96 8.88
C TRP A 97 -6.12 7.91 7.38
N GLU A 98 -6.47 6.74 6.82
CA GLU A 98 -6.93 6.66 5.42
C GLU A 98 -8.39 7.09 5.28
N GLU A 99 -9.24 6.82 6.27
CA GLU A 99 -10.65 7.24 6.26
C GLU A 99 -10.84 8.73 6.52
N SER A 100 -9.95 9.36 7.28
CA SER A 100 -10.01 10.81 7.57
C SER A 100 -9.50 11.70 6.44
N LYS A 101 -8.99 11.12 5.34
CA LYS A 101 -8.50 11.90 4.21
C LYS A 101 -9.61 12.25 3.22
N PRO A 102 -9.68 13.52 2.79
CA PRO A 102 -10.61 13.92 1.75
C PRO A 102 -10.23 13.26 0.41
N PRO A 103 -11.22 12.87 -0.42
CA PRO A 103 -10.96 12.51 -1.81
C PRO A 103 -10.37 13.70 -2.58
N CYS A 104 -9.58 13.42 -3.62
CA CYS A 104 -9.07 14.49 -4.47
C CYS A 104 -10.21 15.16 -5.23
N PRO A 105 -10.39 16.49 -5.13
CA PRO A 105 -11.48 17.20 -5.79
C PRO A 105 -11.33 17.27 -7.33
N HIS A 106 -10.22 16.79 -7.88
CA HIS A 106 -9.93 16.84 -9.31
C HIS A 106 -10.12 15.51 -10.03
N CYS A 107 -10.11 14.39 -9.31
CA CYS A 107 -10.16 13.05 -9.91
C CYS A 107 -10.86 12.01 -9.03
N ASP A 108 -11.43 12.42 -7.89
CA ASP A 108 -12.03 11.59 -6.85
C ASP A 108 -11.12 10.49 -6.28
N GLY A 109 -9.83 10.53 -6.61
CA GLY A 109 -8.84 9.59 -6.10
C GLY A 109 -8.65 9.73 -4.59
N ARG A 110 -8.73 8.61 -3.87
CA ARG A 110 -8.49 8.54 -2.41
C ARG A 110 -7.01 8.46 -2.04
N HIS A 111 -6.13 8.25 -3.02
CA HIS A 111 -4.69 8.18 -2.79
C HIS A 111 -4.10 9.59 -2.68
N VAL A 112 -4.27 10.22 -1.52
CA VAL A 112 -3.78 11.57 -1.24
C VAL A 112 -2.79 11.58 -0.07
N ARG A 113 -1.78 12.44 -0.16
CA ARG A 113 -0.75 12.63 0.87
C ARG A 113 -0.85 14.03 1.45
N ALA A 114 -0.85 14.13 2.78
CA ALA A 114 -0.77 15.43 3.45
C ALA A 114 0.57 16.12 3.15
N ASN A 115 0.50 17.38 2.78
CA ASN A 115 1.62 18.22 2.34
C ASN A 115 1.68 19.55 3.12
N GLY A 116 1.26 19.53 4.39
CA GLY A 116 1.37 20.65 5.32
C GLY A 116 0.06 21.09 5.94
N LYS A 117 0.16 21.99 6.92
CA LYS A 117 -0.97 22.64 7.60
C LYS A 117 -0.66 24.11 7.88
N TYR A 118 -1.66 24.97 7.86
CA TYR A 118 -1.54 26.38 8.23
C TYR A 118 -2.84 26.90 8.82
N ILE A 119 -2.75 27.95 9.63
CA ILE A 119 -3.92 28.62 10.23
C ILE A 119 -4.29 29.80 9.34
N LEU A 120 -5.57 29.87 8.95
CA LEU A 120 -6.11 31.00 8.20
C LEU A 120 -6.28 32.22 9.11
N LYS A 121 -6.39 33.42 8.52
CA LYS A 121 -6.72 34.65 9.29
C LYS A 121 -8.03 34.54 10.07
N SER A 122 -8.93 33.65 9.65
CA SER A 122 -10.19 33.33 10.33
C SER A 122 -10.02 32.41 11.55
N GLY A 123 -8.79 32.00 11.88
CA GLY A 123 -8.49 31.02 12.94
C GLY A 123 -8.72 29.57 12.53
N ARG A 124 -9.30 29.30 11.36
CA ARG A 124 -9.55 27.94 10.86
C ARG A 124 -8.27 27.24 10.43
N LEU A 125 -8.15 25.95 10.76
CA LEU A 125 -7.07 25.09 10.29
C LEU A 125 -7.28 24.74 8.81
N SER A 126 -6.26 24.94 7.98
CA SER A 126 -6.21 24.47 6.61
C SER A 126 -5.14 23.40 6.45
N LEU A 127 -5.53 22.24 5.95
CA LEU A 127 -4.66 21.11 5.63
C LEU A 127 -4.42 21.06 4.13
N LYS A 128 -3.16 20.95 3.71
CA LYS A 128 -2.76 20.79 2.30
C LYS A 128 -2.55 19.31 1.99
N TYR A 129 -2.94 18.91 0.79
CA TYR A 129 -2.79 17.55 0.26
C TYR A 129 -2.24 17.58 -1.17
N VAL A 130 -1.61 16.48 -1.57
CA VAL A 130 -1.19 16.17 -2.95
C VAL A 130 -1.83 14.86 -3.35
N CYS A 131 -2.48 14.82 -4.51
CA CYS A 131 -3.03 13.59 -5.07
C CYS A 131 -1.94 12.79 -5.78
N HIS A 132 -1.81 11.49 -5.51
CA HIS A 132 -0.87 10.64 -6.24
C HIS A 132 -1.34 10.27 -7.64
N ASN A 133 -2.66 10.28 -7.90
CA ASN A 133 -3.19 9.90 -9.20
C ASN A 133 -3.03 11.01 -10.26
N CYS A 134 -3.15 12.27 -9.85
CA CYS A 134 -3.12 13.41 -10.77
C CYS A 134 -2.11 14.49 -10.38
N GLU A 135 -1.29 14.26 -9.37
CA GLU A 135 -0.21 15.14 -8.86
C GLU A 135 -0.65 16.55 -8.43
N LYS A 136 -1.96 16.83 -8.42
CA LYS A 136 -2.52 18.13 -8.05
C LYS A 136 -2.50 18.35 -6.55
N HIS A 137 -2.20 19.59 -6.18
CA HIS A 137 -2.26 20.08 -4.81
C HIS A 137 -3.66 20.63 -4.52
N PHE A 138 -4.20 20.33 -3.34
CA PHE A 138 -5.47 20.89 -2.90
C PHE A 138 -5.45 21.12 -1.38
N SER A 139 -6.39 21.93 -0.87
CA SER A 139 -6.50 22.23 0.55
C SER A 139 -7.90 21.91 1.05
N VAL A 140 -7.99 21.46 2.29
CA VAL A 140 -9.27 21.30 3.00
C VAL A 140 -9.22 22.15 4.25
N HIS A 141 -10.33 22.84 4.52
CA HIS A 141 -10.49 23.72 5.67
C HIS A 141 -11.31 22.97 6.71
N GLY A 142 -10.77 22.82 7.91
CA GLY A 142 -11.55 22.34 9.05
C GLY A 142 -12.69 23.31 9.33
N ILE A 143 -13.86 22.76 9.68
CA ILE A 143 -15.02 23.53 10.13
C ILE A 143 -14.68 24.21 11.45
#